data_AF-A0A3C1Q2M8-F1
#
_entry.id   AF-A0A3C1Q2M8-F1
#
_cell.length_a   1.000
_cell.length_b   1.000
_cell.length_c   1.000
_cell.angle_alpha   90.00
_cell.angle_beta   90.00
_cell.angle_gamma   90.00
#
_symmetry.space_group_name_H-M   'P 1'
#
loop_
_entity.id
_entity.type
_entity.pdbx_description
1 polymer ?
#
loop_
_entity_poly.entity_id
_entity_poly.type
_entity_poly.pdbx_seq_one_letter_code
_entity_poly.pdbx_strand_id
1 'polypeptide(L)'
;MKDFSTRASVVCFLVLTFAVLSVLHAEDNWPQFRGPTGRGHSTTEDIPMKWSADSVVWKTKLKGQGQSSLVNWGDRLFLTSASEDGRERYVFCLDRQNGKIIWERTILCKSPEHPHKMNSYATPTCATNGKRVVAFFGPAGIHCFDFEGEKKWSRELGAFPGPWGVAASPIILGDLVIQNCDAEGASSLIALSLEEGEPVWQTKREEKPRGGWSTPIVIENGDRKELVLNGELGVRGYDPKTGKELWFCKSFNGRGSPV
;
A
#
# COMPACT_ATOMS: atom_id res chain seq x y z
N MET A 1 8.12 84.87 -7.35
CA MET A 1 9.60 84.91 -7.24
C MET A 1 10.00 83.89 -6.19
N LYS A 2 10.80 82.88 -6.60
CA LYS A 2 11.35 81.72 -5.87
C LYS A 2 10.44 80.48 -5.73
N ASP A 3 10.84 79.47 -6.50
CA ASP A 3 10.39 78.07 -6.55
C ASP A 3 10.69 77.26 -5.28
N PHE A 4 9.90 76.21 -5.05
CA PHE A 4 10.29 74.85 -4.59
C PHE A 4 9.02 73.98 -4.63
N SER A 5 8.71 73.27 -5.72
CA SER A 5 9.14 71.90 -6.05
C SER A 5 8.87 70.83 -4.97
N THR A 6 7.87 70.00 -5.26
CA THR A 6 7.80 68.53 -5.05
C THR A 6 7.67 67.97 -3.62
N ARG A 7 6.44 67.55 -3.25
CA ARG A 7 6.15 66.49 -2.26
C ARG A 7 4.94 65.69 -2.78
N ALA A 8 5.13 64.54 -3.39
CA ALA A 8 5.30 63.21 -2.78
C ALA A 8 4.04 62.36 -2.99
N SER A 9 3.91 61.79 -4.20
CA SER A 9 3.01 60.69 -4.50
C SER A 9 3.65 59.37 -4.06
N VAL A 10 3.40 58.90 -2.83
CA VAL A 10 3.68 57.50 -2.44
C VAL A 10 2.71 57.05 -1.34
N VAL A 11 1.48 56.70 -1.71
CA VAL A 11 0.61 55.82 -0.88
C VAL A 11 -0.11 54.88 -1.81
N CYS A 12 0.60 53.92 -2.41
CA CYS A 12 -0.06 52.86 -3.17
C CYS A 12 0.86 51.65 -3.45
N PHE A 13 1.62 51.14 -2.48
CA PHE A 13 2.37 49.89 -2.68
C PHE A 13 2.79 49.32 -1.33
N LEU A 14 1.93 48.54 -0.65
CA LEU A 14 2.32 47.65 0.46
C LEU A 14 1.18 46.74 0.95
N VAL A 15 0.50 46.03 0.04
CA VAL A 15 -0.33 44.86 0.43
C VAL A 15 -0.13 43.66 -0.51
N LEU A 16 0.77 43.75 -1.50
CA LEU A 16 0.85 42.77 -2.59
C LEU A 16 2.17 42.02 -2.63
N THR A 17 2.53 41.29 -1.57
CA THR A 17 3.53 40.20 -1.64
C THR A 17 3.64 39.49 -0.29
N PHE A 18 2.67 38.62 0.01
CA PHE A 18 2.93 37.44 0.82
C PHE A 18 1.97 36.31 0.41
N ALA A 19 1.80 36.14 -0.91
CA ALA A 19 1.46 34.83 -1.43
C ALA A 19 2.76 34.02 -1.32
N VAL A 20 2.99 33.42 -0.14
CA VAL A 20 3.87 32.28 -0.04
C VAL A 20 3.24 31.26 -0.98
N LEU A 21 3.79 31.16 -2.18
CA LEU A 21 3.69 29.93 -2.96
C LEU A 21 4.28 28.87 -2.04
N SER A 22 3.41 28.22 -1.26
CA SER A 22 3.61 26.86 -0.87
C SER A 22 3.69 26.12 -2.20
N VAL A 23 4.89 26.04 -2.75
CA VAL A 23 5.24 24.95 -3.65
C VAL A 23 5.06 23.74 -2.75
N LEU A 24 3.84 23.20 -2.75
CA LEU A 24 3.60 21.84 -2.37
C LEU A 24 4.50 21.07 -3.33
N HIS A 25 5.75 20.82 -2.92
CA HIS A 25 6.43 19.65 -3.38
C HIS A 25 5.40 18.55 -3.13
N ALA A 26 4.83 18.02 -4.21
CA ALA A 26 4.25 16.71 -4.12
C ALA A 26 5.42 15.85 -3.64
N GLU A 27 5.47 15.58 -2.34
CA GLU A 27 6.43 14.63 -1.81
C GLU A 27 6.23 13.35 -2.61
N ASP A 28 7.31 12.73 -3.06
CA ASP A 28 7.25 11.43 -3.73
C ASP A 28 6.63 10.43 -2.75
N ASN A 29 5.31 10.22 -2.90
CA ASN A 29 4.56 9.29 -2.08
C ASN A 29 4.94 7.85 -2.50
N TRP A 30 5.06 6.97 -1.51
CA TRP A 30 5.24 5.53 -1.71
C TRP A 30 3.99 4.80 -1.20
N PRO A 31 2.87 4.84 -1.96
CA PRO A 31 1.55 4.50 -1.44
C PRO A 31 1.30 3.02 -1.17
N GLN A 32 2.14 2.12 -1.67
CA GLN A 32 1.90 0.68 -1.66
C GLN A 32 3.22 -0.10 -1.79
N PHE A 33 3.13 -1.43 -1.73
CA PHE A 33 4.27 -2.30 -1.98
C PHE A 33 4.96 -1.93 -3.30
N ARG A 34 6.29 -1.75 -3.26
CA ARG A 34 7.12 -1.34 -4.42
C ARG A 34 6.73 0.01 -5.04
N GLY A 35 6.03 0.87 -4.32
CA GLY A 35 5.89 2.29 -4.63
C GLY A 35 4.80 2.61 -5.64
N PRO A 36 4.77 3.85 -6.16
CA PRO A 36 3.63 4.39 -6.90
C PRO A 36 3.33 3.64 -8.21
N THR A 37 4.32 2.96 -8.78
CA THR A 37 4.17 2.14 -9.99
C THR A 37 4.10 0.64 -9.72
N GLY A 38 4.30 0.21 -8.46
CA GLY A 38 4.48 -1.21 -8.11
C GLY A 38 5.78 -1.84 -8.63
N ARG A 39 6.66 -1.08 -9.29
CA ARG A 39 7.88 -1.59 -9.92
C ARG A 39 9.11 -1.53 -9.00
N GLY A 40 9.04 -0.76 -7.92
CA GLY A 40 10.13 -0.62 -6.95
C GLY A 40 11.19 0.39 -7.38
N HIS A 41 10.80 1.35 -8.23
CA HIS A 41 11.70 2.40 -8.72
C HIS A 41 11.41 3.71 -7.96
N SER A 42 12.47 4.34 -7.45
CA SER A 42 12.41 5.69 -6.89
C SER A 42 13.04 6.69 -7.85
N THR A 43 12.46 7.89 -7.93
CA THR A 43 13.01 9.06 -8.61
C THR A 43 13.85 9.94 -7.69
N THR A 44 13.96 9.59 -6.41
CA THR A 44 14.71 10.38 -5.42
C THR A 44 16.20 10.45 -5.80
N GLU A 45 16.68 11.68 -5.94
CA GLU A 45 18.09 12.01 -6.13
C GLU A 45 18.77 12.30 -4.78
N ASP A 46 20.08 12.53 -4.77
CA ASP A 46 20.86 12.89 -3.56
C ASP A 46 20.76 11.90 -2.38
N ILE A 47 20.59 10.62 -2.68
CA ILE A 47 20.53 9.56 -1.67
C ILE A 47 21.89 9.47 -0.94
N PRO A 48 21.92 9.49 0.40
CA PRO A 48 23.17 9.41 1.15
C PRO A 48 23.85 8.05 0.92
N MET A 49 24.99 8.07 0.23
CA MET A 49 25.80 6.87 -0.07
C MET A 49 26.64 6.39 1.11
N LYS A 50 26.71 7.18 2.19
CA LYS A 50 27.38 6.86 3.44
C LYS A 50 26.40 7.10 4.58
N TRP A 51 26.22 6.11 5.44
CA TRP A 51 25.36 6.20 6.62
C TRP A 51 26.00 5.45 7.80
N SER A 52 25.68 5.89 9.01
CA SER A 52 26.06 5.24 10.27
C SER A 52 24.88 5.24 11.24
N ALA A 53 25.05 4.68 12.44
CA ALA A 53 24.05 4.77 13.51
C ALA A 53 23.72 6.23 13.89
N ASP A 54 24.68 7.16 13.73
CA ASP A 54 24.48 8.59 14.00
C ASP A 54 23.62 9.29 12.92
N SER A 55 23.42 8.64 11.77
CA SER A 55 22.54 9.14 10.69
C SER A 55 21.06 8.88 10.96
N VAL A 56 20.72 8.12 12.01
CA VAL A 56 19.33 7.79 12.36
C VAL A 56 18.65 9.02 12.97
N VAL A 57 17.72 9.62 12.23
CA VAL A 57 16.96 10.82 12.67
C VAL A 57 16.02 10.51 13.82
N TRP A 58 15.35 9.35 13.77
CA TRP A 58 14.48 8.87 14.84
C TRP A 58 14.34 7.34 14.76
N LYS A 59 13.92 6.75 15.88
CA LYS A 59 13.62 5.32 15.98
C LYS A 59 12.43 5.12 16.89
N THR A 60 11.44 4.39 16.40
CA THR A 60 10.22 4.07 17.15
C THR A 60 10.08 2.56 17.28
N LYS A 61 9.92 2.08 18.51
CA LYS A 61 9.57 0.68 18.78
C LYS A 61 8.08 0.49 18.53
N LEU A 62 7.73 -0.42 17.63
CA LEU A 62 6.34 -0.81 17.38
C LEU A 62 5.96 -2.05 18.19
N LYS A 63 4.67 -2.19 18.46
CA LYS A 63 4.10 -3.41 19.05
C LYS A 63 4.22 -4.55 18.06
N GLY A 64 4.49 -5.76 18.53
CA GLY A 64 4.52 -6.96 17.69
C GLY A 64 5.71 -7.05 16.72
N GLN A 65 5.54 -7.86 15.69
CA GLN A 65 6.52 -8.15 14.64
C GLN A 65 5.86 -8.22 13.27
N GLY A 66 6.58 -7.91 12.20
CA GLY A 66 6.04 -7.90 10.84
C GLY A 66 7.13 -7.79 9.78
N GLN A 67 6.76 -8.02 8.53
CA GLN A 67 7.66 -7.96 7.36
C GLN A 67 7.15 -7.03 6.26
N SER A 68 6.09 -6.25 6.53
CA SER A 68 5.59 -5.27 5.58
C SER A 68 6.63 -4.20 5.26
N SER A 69 6.54 -3.67 4.04
CA SER A 69 7.26 -2.45 3.68
C SER A 69 6.59 -1.24 4.31
N LEU A 70 7.33 -0.14 4.40
CA LEU A 70 6.81 1.14 4.84
C LEU A 70 6.11 1.86 3.69
N VAL A 71 4.94 2.42 3.98
CA VAL A 71 4.14 3.23 3.06
C VAL A 71 4.18 4.67 3.54
N ASN A 72 4.45 5.63 2.65
CA ASN A 72 4.37 7.06 2.99
C ASN A 72 3.35 7.80 2.13
N TRP A 73 2.66 8.74 2.76
CA TRP A 73 1.84 9.72 2.08
C TRP A 73 1.91 11.06 2.81
N GLY A 74 2.60 12.04 2.22
CA GLY A 74 2.96 13.28 2.89
C GLY A 74 3.68 13.03 4.23
N ASP A 75 3.22 13.70 5.28
CA ASP A 75 3.75 13.57 6.65
C ASP A 75 3.32 12.29 7.39
N ARG A 76 2.65 11.34 6.72
CA ARG A 76 2.18 10.08 7.35
C ARG A 76 2.96 8.89 6.85
N LEU A 77 3.36 8.03 7.78
CA LEU A 77 3.92 6.71 7.50
C LEU A 77 2.96 5.63 7.99
N PHE A 78 2.73 4.61 7.19
CA PHE A 78 1.88 3.47 7.54
C PHE A 78 2.68 2.17 7.53
N LEU A 79 2.44 1.34 8.54
CA LEU A 79 3.10 0.04 8.69
C LEU A 79 2.13 -0.98 9.28
N THR A 80 2.42 -2.26 9.10
CA THR A 80 1.67 -3.35 9.72
C THR A 80 2.56 -4.25 10.56
N SER A 81 2.03 -4.80 11.64
CA SER A 81 2.68 -5.84 12.44
C SER A 81 1.64 -6.78 13.08
N ALA A 82 2.08 -7.75 13.85
CA ALA A 82 1.20 -8.69 14.55
C ALA A 82 1.80 -9.18 15.87
N SER A 83 0.95 -9.69 16.77
CA SER A 83 1.42 -10.43 17.94
C SER A 83 2.13 -11.71 17.54
N GLU A 84 2.98 -12.24 18.42
CA GLU A 84 3.73 -13.47 18.19
C GLU A 84 2.82 -14.68 17.93
N ASP A 85 1.71 -14.77 18.65
CA ASP A 85 0.70 -15.83 18.50
C ASP A 85 -0.29 -15.59 17.34
N GLY A 86 -0.16 -14.47 16.65
CA GLY A 86 -1.06 -14.11 15.58
C GLY A 86 -2.52 -13.88 16.01
N ARG A 87 -2.84 -13.61 17.28
CA ARG A 87 -4.22 -13.24 17.66
C ARG A 87 -4.54 -11.77 17.46
N GLU A 88 -3.52 -10.91 17.42
CA GLU A 88 -3.65 -9.49 17.15
C GLU A 88 -2.86 -9.12 15.89
N ARG A 89 -3.46 -8.31 15.00
CA ARG A 89 -2.81 -7.64 13.86
C ARG A 89 -2.91 -6.15 14.08
N TYR A 90 -1.89 -5.41 13.66
CA TYR A 90 -1.80 -3.99 13.92
C TYR A 90 -1.59 -3.22 12.62
N VAL A 91 -2.28 -2.09 12.50
CA VAL A 91 -1.98 -1.04 11.53
C VAL A 91 -1.56 0.19 12.31
N PHE A 92 -0.43 0.77 11.94
CA PHE A 92 0.08 1.99 12.56
C PHE A 92 0.05 3.14 11.56
N CYS A 93 -0.14 4.34 12.10
CA CYS A 93 0.17 5.59 11.44
C CYS A 93 1.16 6.35 12.31
N LEU A 94 2.29 6.73 11.72
CA LEU A 94 3.34 7.50 12.37
C LEU A 94 3.49 8.85 11.68
N ASP A 95 3.90 9.83 12.46
CA ASP A 95 4.41 11.09 11.96
C ASP A 95 5.78 10.85 11.28
N ARG A 96 5.91 11.26 10.02
CA ARG A 96 7.13 11.05 9.24
C ARG A 96 8.34 11.79 9.79
N GLN A 97 8.13 12.95 10.40
CA GLN A 97 9.21 13.86 10.80
C GLN A 97 9.88 13.40 12.09
N ASN A 98 9.09 12.87 13.04
CA ASN A 98 9.58 12.51 14.37
C ASN A 98 9.32 11.05 14.78
N GLY A 99 8.65 10.26 13.95
CA GLY A 99 8.37 8.84 14.20
C GLY A 99 7.32 8.58 15.29
N LYS A 100 6.65 9.60 15.83
CA LYS A 100 5.61 9.38 16.85
C LYS A 100 4.43 8.64 16.25
N ILE A 101 3.93 7.65 16.97
CA ILE A 101 2.69 6.97 16.62
C ILE A 101 1.54 7.96 16.79
N ILE A 102 0.86 8.28 15.70
CA ILE A 102 -0.35 9.11 15.66
C ILE A 102 -1.55 8.25 16.06
N TRP A 103 -1.65 7.05 15.48
CA TRP A 103 -2.63 6.06 15.91
C TRP A 103 -2.15 4.64 15.66
N GLU A 104 -2.71 3.72 16.43
CA GLU A 104 -2.57 2.26 16.29
C GLU A 104 -3.98 1.66 16.25
N ARG A 105 -4.19 0.68 15.38
CA ARG A 105 -5.44 -0.09 15.32
C ARG A 105 -5.16 -1.58 15.39
N THR A 106 -5.90 -2.24 16.27
CA THR A 106 -5.83 -3.68 16.47
C THR A 106 -6.98 -4.38 15.74
N ILE A 107 -6.64 -5.43 15.00
CA ILE A 107 -7.57 -6.38 14.40
C ILE A 107 -7.38 -7.71 15.11
N LEU A 108 -8.48 -8.29 15.59
CA LEU A 108 -8.45 -9.59 16.26
C LEU A 108 -8.62 -10.72 15.24
N CYS A 109 -7.77 -11.74 15.35
CA CYS A 109 -7.89 -12.98 14.61
C CYS A 109 -8.29 -14.11 15.57
N LYS A 110 -9.50 -14.65 15.40
CA LYS A 110 -10.02 -15.73 16.26
C LYS A 110 -9.24 -17.03 16.09
N SER A 111 -8.83 -17.31 14.85
CA SER A 111 -8.16 -18.54 14.44
C SER A 111 -6.97 -18.20 13.54
N PRO A 112 -5.82 -17.86 14.16
CA PRO A 112 -4.61 -17.54 13.41
C PRO A 112 -4.12 -18.72 12.57
N GLU A 113 -3.61 -18.43 11.38
CA GLU A 113 -2.90 -19.37 10.54
C GLU A 113 -1.55 -19.79 11.16
N HIS A 114 -0.83 -20.72 10.52
CA HIS A 114 0.57 -20.98 10.86
C HIS A 114 1.46 -20.52 9.69
N PRO A 115 2.08 -19.32 9.76
CA PRO A 115 2.95 -18.85 8.71
C PRO A 115 4.26 -19.65 8.72
N HIS A 116 4.93 -19.71 7.57
CA HIS A 116 6.27 -20.28 7.51
C HIS A 116 7.21 -19.48 8.42
N LYS A 117 8.27 -20.10 8.96
CA LYS A 117 9.26 -19.46 9.84
C LYS A 117 9.98 -18.22 9.27
N MET A 118 9.91 -18.02 7.95
CA MET A 118 10.47 -16.86 7.24
C MET A 118 9.42 -15.83 6.86
N ASN A 119 8.16 -16.07 7.25
CA ASN A 119 7.02 -15.22 7.00
C ASN A 119 6.44 -14.70 8.33
N SER A 120 5.53 -13.75 8.27
CA SER A 120 4.82 -13.22 9.43
C SER A 120 3.33 -13.10 9.15
N TYR A 121 2.56 -12.93 10.21
CA TYR A 121 1.14 -12.62 10.19
C TYR A 121 0.78 -11.24 9.58
N ALA A 122 1.79 -10.41 9.31
CA ALA A 122 1.64 -9.04 8.83
C ALA A 122 2.66 -8.73 7.72
N THR A 123 2.88 -9.71 6.84
CA THR A 123 3.77 -9.56 5.68
C THR A 123 3.18 -8.69 4.57
N PRO A 124 1.87 -8.78 4.24
CA PRO A 124 1.28 -7.86 3.28
C PRO A 124 1.48 -6.40 3.70
N THR A 125 2.00 -5.60 2.77
CA THR A 125 2.15 -4.14 2.92
C THR A 125 0.79 -3.49 2.72
N CYS A 126 0.43 -2.53 3.58
CA CYS A 126 -0.80 -1.76 3.37
C CYS A 126 -0.74 -0.91 2.09
N ALA A 127 -1.85 -0.33 1.67
CA ALA A 127 -1.93 0.60 0.55
C ALA A 127 -2.71 1.86 0.92
N THR A 128 -2.37 3.00 0.31
CA THR A 128 -3.08 4.27 0.52
C THR A 128 -3.21 5.08 -0.76
N ASN A 129 -4.29 5.86 -0.85
CA ASN A 129 -4.49 6.85 -1.91
C ASN A 129 -4.49 8.30 -1.38
N GLY A 130 -4.03 8.50 -0.14
CA GLY A 130 -4.10 9.82 0.52
C GLY A 130 -5.38 10.11 1.28
N LYS A 131 -6.38 9.22 1.21
CA LYS A 131 -7.66 9.35 1.93
C LYS A 131 -8.06 8.10 2.69
N ARG A 132 -7.68 6.93 2.18
CA ARG A 132 -7.96 5.62 2.76
C ARG A 132 -6.67 4.84 2.93
N VAL A 133 -6.60 4.02 3.96
CA VAL A 133 -5.52 3.07 4.21
C VAL A 133 -6.13 1.67 4.25
N VAL A 134 -5.63 0.77 3.41
CA VAL A 134 -6.15 -0.60 3.29
C VAL A 134 -5.06 -1.58 3.70
N ALA A 135 -5.37 -2.48 4.63
CA ALA A 135 -4.45 -3.50 5.13
C ALA A 135 -5.09 -4.89 5.06
N PHE A 136 -4.32 -5.87 4.62
CA PHE A 136 -4.75 -7.26 4.50
C PHE A 136 -3.92 -8.16 5.43
N PHE A 137 -4.60 -9.05 6.12
CA PHE A 137 -4.00 -9.92 7.15
C PHE A 137 -4.44 -11.38 7.02
N GLY A 138 -4.64 -11.85 5.77
CA GLY A 138 -5.00 -13.24 5.53
C GLY A 138 -6.33 -13.61 6.19
N PRO A 139 -6.37 -14.65 7.04
CA PRO A 139 -7.59 -15.06 7.75
C PRO A 139 -8.19 -13.99 8.67
N ALA A 140 -7.40 -12.99 9.10
CA ALA A 140 -7.93 -11.86 9.86
C ALA A 140 -8.65 -10.82 8.97
N GLY A 141 -8.67 -11.02 7.64
CA GLY A 141 -9.41 -10.22 6.69
C GLY A 141 -8.65 -9.04 6.10
N ILE A 142 -9.35 -8.27 5.27
CA ILE A 142 -8.93 -6.99 4.71
C ILE A 142 -9.74 -5.86 5.37
N HIS A 143 -9.07 -4.75 5.68
CA HIS A 143 -9.61 -3.66 6.48
C HIS A 143 -9.28 -2.33 5.84
N CYS A 144 -10.24 -1.41 5.86
CA CYS A 144 -10.03 -0.04 5.40
C CYS A 144 -10.25 0.95 6.54
N PHE A 145 -9.36 1.94 6.61
CA PHE A 145 -9.40 3.04 7.55
C PHE A 145 -9.31 4.36 6.80
N ASP A 146 -9.76 5.45 7.41
CA ASP A 146 -9.33 6.79 7.00
C ASP A 146 -7.95 7.14 7.58
N PHE A 147 -7.51 8.38 7.34
CA PHE A 147 -6.19 8.87 7.77
C PHE A 147 -6.11 9.17 9.26
N GLU A 148 -7.27 9.28 9.92
CA GLU A 148 -7.45 9.44 11.37
C GLU A 148 -7.53 8.07 12.07
N GLY A 149 -7.51 6.98 11.30
CA GLY A 149 -7.53 5.61 11.77
C GLY A 149 -8.93 5.11 12.12
N GLU A 150 -9.99 5.80 11.74
CA GLU A 150 -11.35 5.31 11.89
C GLU A 150 -11.59 4.18 10.88
N LYS A 151 -12.07 3.02 11.35
CA LYS A 151 -12.39 1.90 10.47
C LYS A 151 -13.62 2.23 9.63
N LYS A 152 -13.49 2.14 8.31
CA LYS A 152 -14.59 2.33 7.36
C LYS A 152 -15.27 1.02 7.02
N TRP A 153 -14.49 -0.03 6.76
CA TRP A 153 -15.03 -1.36 6.53
C TRP A 153 -14.01 -2.47 6.84
N SER A 154 -14.52 -3.70 6.93
CA SER A 154 -13.77 -4.93 7.15
C SER A 154 -14.43 -6.07 6.39
N ARG A 155 -13.66 -6.97 5.78
CA ARG A 155 -14.16 -8.16 5.09
C ARG A 155 -13.24 -9.35 5.32
N GLU A 156 -13.83 -10.52 5.51
CA GLU A 156 -13.11 -11.80 5.51
C GLU A 156 -12.97 -12.28 4.06
N LEU A 157 -11.78 -12.72 3.66
CA LEU A 157 -11.50 -13.16 2.28
C LEU A 157 -11.19 -14.67 2.17
N GLY A 158 -11.28 -15.40 3.28
CA GLY A 158 -11.06 -16.85 3.33
C GLY A 158 -10.06 -17.26 4.41
N ALA A 159 -9.75 -18.57 4.44
CA ALA A 159 -8.93 -19.19 5.48
C ALA A 159 -7.44 -19.37 5.09
N PHE A 160 -7.08 -19.12 3.82
CA PHE A 160 -5.70 -19.20 3.32
C PHE A 160 -4.89 -20.44 3.78
N PRO A 161 -5.37 -21.66 3.49
CA PRO A 161 -4.68 -22.88 3.87
C PRO A 161 -3.30 -23.00 3.22
N GLY A 162 -2.40 -23.70 3.92
CA GLY A 162 -1.03 -23.98 3.48
C GLY A 162 -0.01 -23.63 4.56
N PRO A 163 1.23 -24.12 4.44
CA PRO A 163 2.29 -23.94 5.45
C PRO A 163 3.03 -22.59 5.31
N TRP A 164 2.60 -21.72 4.39
CA TRP A 164 3.36 -20.53 3.99
C TRP A 164 2.87 -19.25 4.66
N GLY A 165 1.58 -19.12 4.96
CA GLY A 165 0.93 -17.86 5.29
C GLY A 165 0.59 -17.04 4.05
N VAL A 166 0.25 -15.76 4.24
CA VAL A 166 -0.04 -14.81 3.15
C VAL A 166 1.12 -13.83 2.92
N ALA A 167 1.23 -13.28 1.72
CA ALA A 167 2.22 -12.23 1.42
C ALA A 167 1.77 -11.20 0.38
N ALA A 168 0.77 -11.52 -0.46
CA ALA A 168 0.27 -10.59 -1.46
C ALA A 168 -0.34 -9.35 -0.80
N SER A 169 0.15 -8.17 -1.19
CA SER A 169 -0.30 -6.88 -0.68
C SER A 169 -1.53 -6.40 -1.47
N PRO A 170 -2.47 -5.67 -0.84
CA PRO A 170 -3.50 -4.96 -1.57
C PRO A 170 -2.89 -3.85 -2.43
N ILE A 171 -3.53 -3.54 -3.55
CA ILE A 171 -3.26 -2.33 -4.32
C ILE A 171 -4.55 -1.52 -4.47
N ILE A 172 -4.42 -0.20 -4.53
CA ILE A 172 -5.55 0.70 -4.81
C ILE A 172 -5.45 1.18 -6.24
N LEU A 173 -6.50 0.94 -7.03
CA LEU A 173 -6.59 1.34 -8.44
C LEU A 173 -7.91 2.09 -8.67
N GLY A 174 -7.83 3.43 -8.65
CA GLY A 174 -9.03 4.26 -8.68
C GLY A 174 -9.90 3.98 -7.47
N ASP A 175 -11.15 3.58 -7.72
CA ASP A 175 -12.13 3.24 -6.68
C ASP A 175 -12.14 1.74 -6.32
N LEU A 176 -11.13 0.99 -6.78
CA LEU A 176 -11.01 -0.45 -6.51
C LEU A 176 -9.85 -0.75 -5.57
N VAL A 177 -10.06 -1.72 -4.68
CA VAL A 177 -9.02 -2.44 -3.94
C VAL A 177 -8.86 -3.80 -4.60
N ILE A 178 -7.68 -4.08 -5.14
CA ILE A 178 -7.38 -5.38 -5.74
C ILE A 178 -6.58 -6.21 -4.74
N GLN A 179 -7.02 -7.44 -4.49
CA GLN A 179 -6.32 -8.38 -3.61
C GLN A 179 -6.19 -9.73 -4.29
N ASN A 180 -4.96 -10.25 -4.32
CA ASN A 180 -4.70 -11.64 -4.66
C ASN A 180 -4.99 -12.51 -3.43
N CYS A 181 -5.92 -13.45 -3.58
CA CYS A 181 -6.34 -14.39 -2.55
C CYS A 181 -5.94 -15.83 -2.88
N ASP A 182 -4.79 -16.03 -3.52
CA ASP A 182 -4.24 -17.36 -3.77
C ASP A 182 -3.78 -18.05 -2.46
N ALA A 183 -4.07 -19.34 -2.37
CA ALA A 183 -3.69 -20.22 -1.27
C ALA A 183 -3.46 -21.66 -1.79
N GLU A 184 -3.04 -22.59 -0.93
CA GLU A 184 -3.05 -24.01 -1.27
C GLU A 184 -4.49 -24.54 -1.26
N GLY A 185 -5.26 -24.24 -2.31
CA GLY A 185 -6.69 -24.57 -2.39
C GLY A 185 -7.49 -23.55 -3.18
N ALA A 186 -8.72 -23.29 -2.72
CA ALA A 186 -9.60 -22.30 -3.34
C ALA A 186 -8.89 -20.93 -3.41
N SER A 187 -8.79 -20.40 -4.62
CA SER A 187 -7.98 -19.23 -4.93
C SER A 187 -8.73 -18.30 -5.88
N SER A 188 -8.51 -17.00 -5.71
CA SER A 188 -9.14 -15.99 -6.54
C SER A 188 -8.36 -14.69 -6.56
N LEU A 189 -8.53 -13.92 -7.62
CA LEU A 189 -8.23 -12.50 -7.64
C LEU A 189 -9.55 -11.75 -7.43
N ILE A 190 -9.59 -10.81 -6.49
CA ILE A 190 -10.81 -10.06 -6.16
C ILE A 190 -10.58 -8.55 -6.28
N ALA A 191 -11.59 -7.84 -6.76
CA ALA A 191 -11.70 -6.40 -6.60
C ALA A 191 -12.86 -6.06 -5.67
N LEU A 192 -12.58 -5.20 -4.69
CA LEU A 192 -13.56 -4.61 -3.80
C LEU A 192 -13.74 -3.13 -4.12
N SER A 193 -14.93 -2.57 -3.90
CA SER A 193 -15.14 -1.13 -3.83
C SER A 193 -14.27 -0.55 -2.70
N LEU A 194 -13.51 0.51 -3.00
CA LEU A 194 -12.70 1.19 -1.99
C LEU A 194 -13.56 1.85 -0.92
N GLU A 195 -14.75 2.34 -1.27
CA GLU A 195 -15.60 3.07 -0.35
C GLU A 195 -16.33 2.15 0.63
N GLU A 196 -16.84 1.02 0.15
CA GLU A 196 -17.74 0.15 0.94
C GLU A 196 -17.14 -1.22 1.28
N GLY A 197 -16.09 -1.64 0.57
CA GLY A 197 -15.49 -2.96 0.71
C GLY A 197 -16.30 -4.08 0.05
N GLU A 198 -17.32 -3.75 -0.75
CA GLU A 198 -18.14 -4.74 -1.45
C GLU A 198 -17.44 -5.33 -2.69
N PRO A 199 -17.55 -6.65 -2.96
CA PRO A 199 -17.01 -7.24 -4.17
C PRO A 199 -17.60 -6.61 -5.43
N VAL A 200 -16.75 -6.09 -6.30
CA VAL A 200 -17.12 -5.61 -7.64
C VAL A 200 -16.99 -6.74 -8.67
N TRP A 201 -15.91 -7.50 -8.58
CA TRP A 201 -15.72 -8.73 -9.33
C TRP A 201 -14.79 -9.68 -8.58
N GLN A 202 -14.91 -10.97 -8.88
CA GLN A 202 -14.03 -12.00 -8.36
C GLN A 202 -13.77 -13.03 -9.45
N THR A 203 -12.49 -13.22 -9.76
CA THR A 203 -12.04 -14.17 -10.78
C THR A 203 -11.43 -15.38 -10.09
N LYS A 204 -12.09 -16.53 -10.23
CA LYS A 204 -11.58 -17.79 -9.72
C LYS A 204 -10.28 -18.15 -10.41
N ARG A 205 -9.30 -18.63 -9.65
CA ARG A 205 -8.02 -19.11 -10.16
C ARG A 205 -8.05 -20.64 -10.12
N GLU A 206 -8.45 -21.22 -11.25
CA GLU A 206 -9.04 -22.58 -11.34
C GLU A 206 -8.04 -23.73 -11.30
N GLU A 207 -6.81 -23.52 -11.73
CA GLU A 207 -5.76 -24.51 -11.62
C GLU A 207 -5.45 -24.72 -10.14
N LYS A 208 -5.40 -25.97 -9.64
CA LYS A 208 -5.12 -26.33 -8.24
C LYS A 208 -3.81 -25.67 -7.79
N PRO A 209 -3.82 -24.43 -7.31
CA PRO A 209 -2.59 -23.70 -7.17
C PRO A 209 -1.97 -24.18 -5.87
N ARG A 210 -0.71 -24.56 -5.90
CA ARG A 210 0.12 -24.76 -4.70
C ARG A 210 0.48 -23.41 -4.05
N GLY A 211 -0.34 -22.38 -4.27
CA GLY A 211 -0.13 -21.01 -3.87
C GLY A 211 0.54 -20.13 -4.92
N GLY A 212 0.31 -18.83 -4.79
CA GLY A 212 0.89 -17.76 -5.59
C GLY A 212 0.80 -16.45 -4.82
N TRP A 213 1.86 -16.04 -4.13
CA TRP A 213 1.79 -14.94 -3.14
C TRP A 213 2.23 -13.57 -3.68
N SER A 214 2.25 -13.38 -5.00
CA SER A 214 2.67 -12.13 -5.63
C SER A 214 1.62 -11.03 -5.48
N THR A 215 2.10 -9.79 -5.35
CA THR A 215 1.26 -8.60 -5.42
C THR A 215 1.02 -8.25 -6.89
N PRO A 216 -0.22 -8.06 -7.35
CA PRO A 216 -0.48 -7.68 -8.74
C PRO A 216 0.14 -6.31 -9.05
N ILE A 217 0.58 -6.11 -10.29
CA ILE A 217 0.99 -4.80 -10.80
C ILE A 217 0.08 -4.34 -11.92
N VAL A 218 -0.08 -3.03 -12.03
CA VAL A 218 -0.80 -2.42 -13.15
C VAL A 218 0.22 -2.02 -14.20
N ILE A 219 0.03 -2.48 -15.43
CA ILE A 219 0.83 -2.06 -16.58
C ILE A 219 -0.05 -1.32 -17.58
N GLU A 220 0.57 -0.38 -18.29
CA GLU A 220 0.00 0.25 -19.47
C GLU A 220 0.53 -0.46 -20.72
N ASN A 221 -0.38 -0.89 -21.59
CA ASN A 221 -0.09 -1.61 -22.82
C ASN A 221 -0.85 -0.92 -23.97
N GLY A 222 -0.24 0.13 -24.52
CA GLY A 222 -0.92 1.05 -25.42
C GLY A 222 -2.12 1.71 -24.73
N ASP A 223 -3.29 1.61 -25.33
CA ASP A 223 -4.53 2.20 -24.81
C ASP A 223 -5.20 1.35 -23.70
N ARG A 224 -4.62 0.19 -23.34
CA ARG A 224 -5.18 -0.73 -22.35
C ARG A 224 -4.37 -0.72 -21.05
N LYS A 225 -5.07 -0.69 -19.92
CA LYS A 225 -4.51 -1.01 -18.60
C LYS A 225 -4.76 -2.47 -18.28
N GLU A 226 -3.77 -3.14 -17.72
CA GLU A 226 -3.84 -4.56 -17.38
C GLU A 226 -3.33 -4.79 -15.96
N LEU A 227 -4.03 -5.64 -15.21
CA LEU A 227 -3.52 -6.22 -13.98
C LEU A 227 -2.70 -7.45 -14.33
N VAL A 228 -1.41 -7.42 -14.04
CA VAL A 228 -0.52 -8.56 -14.24
C VAL A 228 -0.24 -9.23 -12.91
N LEU A 229 -0.48 -10.54 -12.85
CA LEU A 229 -0.36 -11.32 -11.63
C LEU A 229 0.27 -12.68 -11.92
N ASN A 230 1.31 -13.02 -11.17
CA ASN A 230 1.88 -14.36 -11.21
C ASN A 230 0.94 -15.39 -10.58
N GLY A 231 1.02 -16.63 -11.04
CA GLY A 231 0.43 -17.80 -10.40
C GLY A 231 1.34 -19.01 -10.59
N GLU A 232 0.95 -20.14 -9.99
CA GLU A 232 1.79 -21.36 -10.03
C GLU A 232 2.20 -21.77 -11.45
N LEU A 233 1.27 -21.75 -12.41
CA LEU A 233 1.54 -22.20 -13.78
C LEU A 233 1.94 -21.07 -14.74
N GLY A 234 2.20 -19.88 -14.22
CA GLY A 234 2.67 -18.74 -14.99
C GLY A 234 1.86 -17.46 -14.76
N VAL A 235 2.12 -16.49 -15.62
CA VAL A 235 1.67 -15.10 -15.47
C VAL A 235 0.40 -14.87 -16.27
N ARG A 236 -0.56 -14.16 -15.68
CA ARG A 236 -1.82 -13.79 -16.33
C ARG A 236 -1.98 -12.28 -16.35
N GLY A 237 -2.59 -11.79 -17.43
CA GLY A 237 -3.10 -10.44 -17.53
C GLY A 237 -4.61 -10.44 -17.36
N TYR A 238 -5.13 -9.50 -16.58
CA TYR A 238 -6.55 -9.32 -16.33
C TYR A 238 -6.98 -7.90 -16.69
N ASP A 239 -8.21 -7.77 -17.15
CA ASP A 239 -8.87 -6.49 -17.27
C ASP A 239 -9.16 -5.94 -15.85
N PRO A 240 -8.64 -4.77 -15.47
CA PRO A 240 -8.78 -4.27 -14.09
C PRO A 240 -10.21 -3.95 -13.68
N LYS A 241 -11.09 -3.64 -14.63
CA LYS A 241 -12.47 -3.22 -14.35
C LYS A 241 -13.41 -4.40 -14.18
N THR A 242 -13.14 -5.50 -14.87
CA THR A 242 -14.04 -6.65 -14.95
C THR A 242 -13.47 -7.93 -14.34
N GLY A 243 -12.15 -7.98 -14.10
CA GLY A 243 -11.45 -9.17 -13.65
C GLY A 243 -11.26 -10.24 -14.72
N LYS A 244 -11.73 -10.00 -15.96
CA LYS A 244 -11.64 -10.96 -17.05
C LYS A 244 -10.18 -11.24 -17.41
N GLU A 245 -9.79 -12.51 -17.48
CA GLU A 245 -8.48 -12.91 -18.02
C GLU A 245 -8.38 -12.48 -19.49
N LEU A 246 -7.33 -11.73 -19.81
CA LEU A 246 -7.02 -11.24 -21.15
C LEU A 246 -6.05 -12.15 -21.88
N TRP A 247 -5.08 -12.70 -21.15
CA TRP A 247 -4.07 -13.60 -21.67
C TRP A 247 -3.43 -14.39 -20.54
N PHE A 248 -2.83 -15.52 -20.91
CA PHE A 248 -2.06 -16.38 -20.02
C PHE A 248 -0.73 -16.75 -20.68
N CYS A 249 0.37 -16.41 -20.01
CA CYS A 249 1.71 -16.85 -20.36
C CYS A 249 2.07 -18.05 -19.47
N LYS A 250 1.89 -19.25 -20.02
CA LYS A 250 2.23 -20.50 -19.31
C LYS A 250 3.73 -20.60 -19.09
N SER A 251 4.12 -20.94 -17.87
CA SER A 251 5.50 -21.25 -17.48
C SER A 251 5.58 -22.66 -16.86
N PHE A 252 6.81 -23.14 -16.64
CA PHE A 252 7.01 -24.36 -15.88
C PHE A 252 6.77 -24.11 -14.39
N ASN A 253 6.50 -25.18 -13.66
CA ASN A 253 6.18 -25.13 -12.23
C ASN A 253 7.37 -24.55 -11.44
N GLY A 254 7.30 -23.26 -11.13
CA GLY A 254 8.37 -22.51 -10.49
C GLY A 254 7.86 -21.82 -9.24
N ARG A 255 8.50 -22.11 -8.09
CA ARG A 255 8.23 -21.43 -6.81
C ARG A 255 8.78 -19.98 -6.79
N GLY A 256 8.59 -19.22 -7.87
CA GLY A 256 9.27 -17.93 -8.08
C GLY A 256 8.47 -16.91 -8.90
N SER A 257 8.50 -15.67 -8.42
CA SER A 257 7.74 -14.46 -8.80
C SER A 257 7.72 -14.07 -10.29
N PRO A 258 6.77 -13.22 -10.73
CA PRO A 258 7.13 -11.80 -10.78
C PRO A 258 6.51 -10.97 -9.66
N VAL A 259 7.40 -10.14 -9.11
CA VAL A 259 7.26 -9.04 -8.16
C VAL A 259 6.71 -9.26 -6.75
#